data_AF-A0A382GRV5-F1
#
_entry.id   AF-A0A382GRV5-F1
#
_cell.length_a   1.000
_cell.length_b   1.000
_cell.length_c   1.000
_cell.angle_alpha   90.00
_cell.angle_beta   90.00
_cell.angle_gamma   90.00
#
_symmetry.space_group_name_H-M   'P 1'
#
loop_
_entity.id
_entity.type
_entity.pdbx_description
1 polymer ?
#
loop_
_entity_poly.entity_id
_entity_poly.type
_entity_poly.pdbx_seq_one_letter_code
_entity_poly.pdbx_strand_id
1 'polypeptide(L)'
;MLNKITFLTAGESHGKGLLGIIDGIPSHLEISEEYIAYQLARRQMGFGRGGRMKIEKDHAEIFSGVRHGNSLGAPIGLIIRNKDWENWSKKMSVEPTEEIGKIVTLPRPGHADLAGVQKFGFDDIRNVLERSSARETAMRVGLASICRKLLSEVNIEVGSRVIQIYNIKDNSPIPVD
;
A
#
# COMPACT_ATOMS: atom_id res chain seq x y z
N MET A 1 -8.94 -2.35 28.30
CA MET A 1 -7.75 -3.15 27.96
C MET A 1 -7.10 -2.53 26.74
N LEU A 2 -5.78 -2.39 26.70
CA LEU A 2 -5.06 -2.01 25.49
C LEU A 2 -5.09 -3.22 24.53
N ASN A 3 -5.86 -3.11 23.45
CA ASN A 3 -5.87 -4.13 22.41
C ASN A 3 -4.59 -4.04 21.58
N LYS A 4 -4.03 -5.19 21.22
CA LYS A 4 -2.90 -5.26 20.30
C LYS A 4 -3.34 -4.67 18.96
N ILE A 5 -2.59 -3.69 18.43
CA ILE A 5 -2.85 -3.17 17.09
C ILE A 5 -2.64 -4.28 16.06
N THR A 6 -3.66 -4.51 15.24
CA THR A 6 -3.61 -5.47 14.13
C THR A 6 -4.09 -4.82 12.85
N PHE A 7 -3.61 -5.29 11.72
CA PHE A 7 -4.02 -4.76 10.43
C PHE A 7 -4.02 -5.82 9.34
N LEU A 8 -4.83 -5.58 8.32
CA LEU A 8 -4.92 -6.40 7.11
C LEU A 8 -4.85 -5.50 5.89
N THR A 9 -4.28 -6.03 4.81
CA THR A 9 -4.27 -5.39 3.49
C THR A 9 -4.85 -6.35 2.46
N ALA A 10 -5.55 -5.81 1.48
CA ALA A 10 -6.17 -6.54 0.39
C ALA A 10 -6.11 -5.74 -0.91
N GLY A 11 -6.25 -6.43 -2.04
CA GLY A 11 -6.28 -5.86 -3.37
C GLY A 11 -5.05 -6.13 -4.22
N GLU A 12 -5.31 -6.19 -5.52
CA GLU A 12 -4.36 -6.50 -6.59
C GLU A 12 -3.87 -5.22 -7.28
N SER A 13 -2.70 -5.31 -7.94
CA SER A 13 -2.07 -4.13 -8.54
C SER A 13 -2.87 -3.47 -9.66
N HIS A 14 -3.66 -4.27 -10.37
CA HIS A 14 -4.57 -3.81 -11.42
C HIS A 14 -6.05 -4.14 -11.12
N GLY A 15 -6.38 -4.52 -9.88
CA GLY A 15 -7.78 -4.63 -9.43
C GLY A 15 -8.45 -3.26 -9.28
N LYS A 16 -9.71 -3.23 -8.82
CA LYS A 16 -10.48 -1.97 -8.60
C LYS A 16 -9.80 -1.00 -7.65
N GLY A 17 -9.06 -1.53 -6.68
CA GLY A 17 -8.36 -0.75 -5.66
C GLY A 17 -7.78 -1.64 -4.58
N LEU A 18 -7.23 -1.00 -3.57
CA LEU A 18 -6.73 -1.62 -2.35
C LEU A 18 -7.69 -1.34 -1.21
N LEU A 19 -7.81 -2.30 -0.30
CA LEU A 19 -8.56 -2.18 0.94
C LEU A 19 -7.62 -2.48 2.10
N GLY A 20 -7.72 -1.72 3.17
CA GLY A 20 -6.99 -1.99 4.40
C GLY A 20 -7.87 -1.77 5.61
N ILE A 21 -7.64 -2.56 6.66
CA ILE A 21 -8.31 -2.40 7.94
C ILE A 21 -7.23 -2.37 9.01
N ILE A 22 -7.30 -1.41 9.92
CA ILE A 22 -6.50 -1.36 11.13
C ILE A 22 -7.42 -1.32 12.35
N ASP A 23 -7.15 -2.18 13.32
CA ASP A 23 -7.88 -2.30 14.58
C ASP A 23 -6.95 -2.08 15.78
N GLY A 24 -7.52 -1.63 16.89
CA GLY A 24 -6.80 -1.32 18.13
C GLY A 24 -6.30 0.13 18.23
N ILE A 25 -6.76 1.03 17.35
CA ILE A 25 -6.48 2.47 17.47
C ILE A 25 -7.39 3.07 18.55
N PRO A 26 -6.85 3.78 19.56
CA PRO A 26 -7.68 4.46 20.57
C PRO A 26 -8.64 5.47 19.93
N SER A 27 -9.76 5.77 20.58
CA SER A 27 -10.63 6.89 20.19
C SER A 27 -9.96 8.25 20.44
N HIS A 28 -10.46 9.29 19.80
CA HIS A 28 -9.98 10.69 19.91
C HIS A 28 -8.58 10.95 19.30
N LEU A 29 -8.08 10.04 18.46
CA LEU A 29 -6.93 10.35 17.62
C LEU A 29 -7.41 11.19 16.44
N GLU A 30 -6.87 12.39 16.30
CA GLU A 30 -7.15 13.24 15.14
C GLU A 30 -6.55 12.59 13.88
N ILE A 31 -7.35 12.32 12.86
CA ILE A 31 -6.93 11.70 11.60
C ILE A 31 -7.70 12.33 10.45
N SER A 32 -6.98 12.68 9.38
CA SER A 32 -7.57 13.19 8.14
C SER A 32 -6.97 12.50 6.91
N GLU A 33 -7.73 12.50 5.81
CA GLU A 33 -7.27 11.95 4.53
C GLU A 33 -6.09 12.73 3.96
N GLU A 34 -6.00 14.04 4.23
CA GLU A 34 -4.89 14.90 3.81
C GLU A 34 -3.58 14.47 4.48
N TYR A 35 -3.62 14.14 5.78
CA TYR A 35 -2.45 13.63 6.48
C TYR A 35 -1.98 12.30 5.87
N ILE A 36 -2.90 11.40 5.56
CA ILE A 36 -2.58 10.12 4.92
C ILE A 36 -2.04 10.36 3.50
N ALA A 37 -2.63 11.28 2.74
CA ALA A 37 -2.19 11.65 1.40
C ALA A 37 -0.75 12.21 1.40
N TYR A 38 -0.37 12.98 2.42
CA TYR A 38 1.01 13.45 2.57
C TYR A 38 2.00 12.28 2.70
N GLN A 39 1.69 11.27 3.52
CA GLN A 39 2.55 10.09 3.67
C GLN A 39 2.57 9.24 2.39
N LEU A 40 1.43 9.09 1.70
CA LEU A 40 1.35 8.42 0.41
C LEU A 40 2.19 9.16 -0.66
N ALA A 41 2.21 10.49 -0.66
CA ALA A 41 3.04 11.26 -1.57
C ALA A 41 4.53 10.99 -1.33
N ARG A 42 4.97 10.83 -0.07
CA ARG A 42 6.36 10.42 0.24
C ARG A 42 6.70 9.07 -0.37
N ARG A 43 5.74 8.13 -0.36
CA ARG A 43 5.89 6.82 -1.03
C ARG A 43 6.08 6.97 -2.53
N GLN A 44 5.70 8.08 -3.16
CA GLN A 44 5.82 8.30 -4.62
C GLN A 44 7.10 9.05 -5.03
N MET A 45 7.90 9.53 -4.07
CA MET A 45 9.14 10.26 -4.31
C MET A 45 10.33 9.33 -4.65
N GLY A 46 11.35 9.89 -5.32
CA GLY A 46 12.62 9.22 -5.61
C GLY A 46 13.04 9.34 -7.08
N PHE A 47 14.32 9.60 -7.31
CA PHE A 47 14.89 9.65 -8.66
C PHE A 47 14.72 8.29 -9.37
N GLY A 48 14.40 8.31 -10.67
CA GLY A 48 14.19 7.09 -11.46
C GLY A 48 12.81 6.45 -11.33
N ARG A 49 11.88 7.01 -10.53
CA ARG A 49 10.50 6.52 -10.52
C ARG A 49 9.79 6.82 -11.84
N GLY A 50 9.15 5.78 -12.37
CA GLY A 50 8.53 5.78 -13.70
C GLY A 50 7.35 6.74 -13.86
N GLY A 51 6.92 6.94 -15.10
CA GLY A 51 5.88 7.92 -15.48
C GLY A 51 4.56 7.77 -14.73
N ARG A 52 4.16 6.54 -14.37
CA ARG A 52 2.91 6.25 -13.63
C ARG A 52 2.83 7.05 -12.31
N MET A 53 3.94 7.16 -11.57
CA MET A 53 3.98 7.87 -10.28
C MET A 53 4.00 9.39 -10.42
N LYS A 54 4.20 9.93 -11.63
CA LYS A 54 4.13 11.37 -11.91
C LYS A 54 2.69 11.86 -12.15
N ILE A 55 1.77 10.94 -12.44
CA ILE A 55 0.39 11.23 -12.88
C ILE A 55 -0.63 10.69 -11.87
N GLU A 56 -0.41 9.47 -11.35
CA GLU A 56 -1.28 8.86 -10.35
C GLU A 56 -0.93 9.44 -8.98
N LYS A 57 -1.86 10.16 -8.35
CA LYS A 57 -1.78 10.57 -6.95
C LYS A 57 -2.63 9.58 -6.16
N ASP A 58 -1.98 8.79 -5.31
CA ASP A 58 -2.71 7.90 -4.42
C ASP A 58 -3.47 8.73 -3.39
N HIS A 59 -4.73 8.37 -3.21
CA HIS A 59 -5.61 8.97 -2.20
C HIS A 59 -6.33 7.83 -1.50
N ALA A 60 -6.25 7.84 -0.16
CA ALA A 60 -6.91 6.88 0.69
C ALA A 60 -8.18 7.51 1.25
N GLU A 61 -9.31 6.98 0.83
CA GLU A 61 -10.64 7.28 1.37
C GLU A 61 -10.77 6.59 2.73
N ILE A 62 -11.08 7.33 3.79
CA ILE A 62 -11.40 6.78 5.11
C ILE A 62 -12.85 6.29 5.08
N PHE A 63 -13.02 4.98 5.04
CA PHE A 63 -14.32 4.35 4.85
C PHE A 63 -15.05 4.06 6.18
N SER A 64 -14.31 3.89 7.29
CA SER A 64 -14.90 3.60 8.61
C SER A 64 -14.01 4.06 9.77
N GLY A 65 -14.56 4.02 10.99
CA GLY A 65 -13.79 4.16 12.23
C GLY A 65 -13.38 5.60 12.60
N VAL A 66 -13.72 6.59 11.76
CA VAL A 66 -13.45 8.01 11.99
C VAL A 66 -14.75 8.81 11.83
N ARG A 67 -14.98 9.79 12.71
CA ARG A 67 -16.09 10.72 12.63
C ARG A 67 -15.64 12.10 13.10
N HIS A 68 -15.99 13.14 12.34
CA HIS A 68 -15.59 14.53 12.64
C HIS A 68 -14.07 14.67 12.88
N GLY A 69 -13.26 14.04 12.02
CA GLY A 69 -11.79 14.09 12.08
C GLY A 69 -11.15 13.30 13.23
N ASN A 70 -11.92 12.52 13.99
CA ASN A 70 -11.42 11.78 15.15
C ASN A 70 -11.73 10.29 15.04
N SER A 71 -10.79 9.44 15.45
CA SER A 71 -11.02 8.00 15.58
C SER A 71 -12.08 7.69 16.63
N LEU A 72 -12.87 6.65 16.38
CA LEU A 72 -13.96 6.22 17.27
C LEU A 72 -13.57 5.06 18.20
N GLY A 73 -12.36 4.50 18.06
CA GLY A 73 -11.97 3.26 18.74
C GLY A 73 -12.42 1.99 18.03
N ALA A 74 -13.32 2.10 17.05
CA ALA A 74 -13.70 1.02 16.14
C ALA A 74 -12.65 0.84 15.02
N PRO A 75 -12.65 -0.31 14.31
CA PRO A 75 -11.74 -0.54 13.19
C PRO A 75 -11.84 0.55 12.11
N ILE A 76 -10.68 1.03 11.66
CA ILE A 76 -10.55 2.05 10.63
C ILE A 76 -10.27 1.34 9.30
N GLY A 77 -11.19 1.53 8.34
CA GLY A 77 -11.08 1.02 6.98
C GLY A 77 -10.58 2.10 6.03
N LEU A 78 -9.64 1.74 5.16
CA LEU A 78 -9.11 2.61 4.09
C LEU A 78 -9.34 1.99 2.73
N ILE A 79 -9.75 2.79 1.75
CA ILE A 79 -9.86 2.39 0.33
C ILE A 79 -8.95 3.27 -0.51
N ILE A 80 -8.09 2.65 -1.33
CA ILE A 80 -7.29 3.35 -2.35
C ILE A 80 -7.71 2.85 -3.73
N ARG A 81 -8.35 3.70 -4.54
CA ARG A 81 -8.80 3.31 -5.88
C ARG A 81 -7.61 3.24 -6.84
N ASN A 82 -7.57 2.21 -7.70
CA ASN A 82 -6.59 2.13 -8.78
C ASN A 82 -7.14 2.85 -10.01
N LYS A 83 -6.47 3.90 -10.47
CA LYS A 83 -6.93 4.64 -11.66
C LYS A 83 -6.86 3.81 -12.93
N ASP A 84 -5.89 2.90 -12.99
CA ASP A 84 -5.68 2.03 -14.14
C ASP A 84 -6.76 0.93 -14.28
N TRP A 85 -7.66 0.76 -13.30
CA TRP A 85 -8.71 -0.27 -13.34
C TRP A 85 -9.51 -0.26 -14.65
N GLU A 86 -9.80 0.90 -15.22
CA GLU A 86 -10.56 1.01 -16.48
C GLU A 86 -9.92 0.20 -17.61
N ASN A 87 -8.59 0.22 -17.73
CA ASN A 87 -7.82 -0.52 -18.73
C ASN A 87 -7.71 -2.02 -18.44
N TRP A 88 -7.98 -2.43 -17.21
CA TRP A 88 -7.80 -3.79 -16.71
C TRP A 88 -9.10 -4.50 -16.36
N SER A 89 -10.23 -3.78 -16.41
CA SER A 89 -11.54 -4.23 -15.94
C SER A 89 -11.98 -5.59 -16.49
N LYS A 90 -11.64 -5.88 -17.75
CA LYS A 90 -11.89 -7.17 -18.41
C LYS A 90 -10.96 -8.29 -17.92
N LYS A 91 -9.64 -8.04 -17.94
CA LYS A 91 -8.60 -9.02 -17.56
C LYS A 91 -8.61 -9.36 -16.07
N MET A 92 -9.03 -8.40 -15.25
CA MET A 92 -9.13 -8.50 -13.80
C MET A 92 -10.61 -8.58 -13.37
N SER A 93 -11.49 -9.03 -14.26
CA SER A 93 -12.89 -9.24 -13.95
C SER A 93 -13.03 -10.20 -12.77
N VAL A 94 -13.96 -9.87 -11.86
CA VAL A 94 -14.33 -10.76 -10.75
C VAL A 94 -15.23 -11.88 -11.26
N GLU A 95 -16.03 -11.61 -12.29
CA GLU A 95 -16.89 -12.59 -12.94
C GLU A 95 -16.11 -13.35 -14.04
N PRO A 96 -16.43 -14.63 -14.28
CA PRO A 96 -15.88 -15.38 -15.40
C PRO A 96 -16.07 -14.63 -16.73
N THR A 97 -15.03 -14.62 -17.56
CA THR A 97 -15.04 -13.94 -18.86
C THR A 97 -14.12 -14.68 -19.84
N GLU A 98 -14.41 -14.59 -21.12
CA GLU A 98 -13.52 -15.05 -22.20
C GLU A 98 -12.42 -14.01 -22.51
N GLU A 99 -12.57 -12.77 -22.04
CA GLU A 99 -11.66 -11.66 -22.30
C GLU A 99 -10.46 -11.60 -21.33
N ILE A 100 -9.84 -12.75 -21.05
CA ILE A 100 -8.73 -12.89 -20.08
C ILE A 100 -7.40 -12.27 -20.55
N GLY A 101 -7.29 -11.98 -21.85
CA GLY A 101 -6.06 -11.49 -22.46
C GLY A 101 -4.98 -12.58 -22.56
N LYS A 102 -3.72 -12.16 -22.76
CA LYS A 102 -2.60 -13.09 -22.92
C LYS A 102 -2.15 -13.65 -21.57
N ILE A 103 -2.14 -14.98 -21.47
CA ILE A 103 -1.57 -15.75 -20.36
C ILE A 103 -0.06 -15.49 -20.27
N VAL A 104 0.43 -15.30 -19.05
CA VAL A 104 1.86 -15.08 -18.78
C VAL A 104 2.46 -16.36 -18.20
N THR A 105 3.42 -16.96 -18.91
CA THR A 105 3.99 -18.26 -18.54
C THR A 105 5.49 -18.24 -18.25
N LEU A 106 6.20 -17.16 -18.60
CA LEU A 106 7.64 -17.05 -18.36
C LEU A 106 7.92 -16.32 -17.03
N PRO A 107 8.42 -17.02 -15.99
CA PRO A 107 8.71 -16.41 -14.70
C PRO A 107 9.93 -15.50 -14.76
N ARG A 108 9.85 -14.35 -14.09
CA ARG A 108 10.95 -13.38 -14.00
C ARG A 108 11.89 -13.75 -12.84
N PRO A 109 13.21 -13.89 -13.06
CA PRO A 109 14.15 -14.10 -11.98
C PRO A 109 14.06 -13.02 -10.90
N GLY A 110 14.08 -13.43 -9.63
CA GLY A 110 13.96 -12.53 -8.48
C GLY A 110 12.52 -12.12 -8.11
N HIS A 111 11.51 -12.52 -8.89
CA HIS A 111 10.10 -12.31 -8.56
C HIS A 111 9.46 -13.55 -7.93
N ALA A 112 8.28 -13.35 -7.34
CA ALA A 112 7.48 -14.41 -6.71
C ALA A 112 6.87 -15.40 -7.73
N ASP A 113 6.95 -15.10 -9.03
CA ASP A 113 6.28 -15.77 -10.15
C ASP A 113 6.33 -17.31 -10.06
N LEU A 114 7.54 -17.90 -10.11
CA LEU A 114 7.71 -19.37 -10.18
C LEU A 114 7.21 -20.06 -8.90
N ALA A 115 7.64 -19.56 -7.74
CA ALA A 115 7.28 -20.15 -6.45
C ALA A 115 5.76 -20.04 -6.18
N GLY A 116 5.15 -18.92 -6.57
CA GLY A 116 3.71 -18.72 -6.46
C GLY A 116 2.91 -19.67 -7.35
N VAL A 117 3.31 -19.81 -8.61
CA VAL A 117 2.68 -20.76 -9.55
C VAL A 117 2.78 -22.19 -9.03
N GLN A 118 3.96 -22.62 -8.57
CA GLN A 118 4.15 -23.96 -8.02
C GLN A 118 3.34 -24.20 -6.75
N LYS A 119 3.25 -23.20 -5.86
CA LYS A 119 2.51 -23.31 -4.60
C LYS A 119 1.01 -23.44 -4.80
N PHE A 120 0.45 -22.68 -5.75
CA PHE A 120 -1.00 -22.56 -5.94
C PHE A 120 -1.53 -23.32 -7.15
N GLY A 121 -0.65 -23.91 -7.98
CA GLY A 121 -1.03 -24.65 -9.17
C GLY A 121 -1.64 -23.76 -10.27
N PHE A 122 -1.14 -22.54 -10.44
CA PHE A 122 -1.67 -21.62 -11.45
C PHE A 122 -1.00 -21.79 -12.81
N ASP A 123 -1.79 -21.80 -13.88
CA ASP A 123 -1.26 -21.81 -15.26
C ASP A 123 -0.91 -20.40 -15.77
N ASP A 124 -1.41 -19.34 -15.11
CA ASP A 124 -1.10 -17.95 -15.39
C ASP A 124 -0.34 -17.31 -14.21
N ILE A 125 0.88 -16.84 -14.47
CA ILE A 125 1.70 -16.09 -13.51
C ILE A 125 1.00 -14.80 -13.07
N ARG A 126 0.05 -14.28 -13.86
CA ARG A 126 -0.73 -13.09 -13.50
C ARG A 126 -1.36 -13.18 -12.12
N ASN A 127 -1.88 -14.34 -11.76
CA ASN A 127 -2.51 -14.58 -10.46
C ASN A 127 -1.54 -14.38 -9.28
N VAL A 128 -0.24 -14.55 -9.52
CA VAL A 128 0.82 -14.30 -8.52
C VAL A 128 1.26 -12.84 -8.55
N LEU A 129 1.59 -12.32 -9.74
CA LEU A 129 2.23 -11.01 -9.88
C LEU A 129 1.35 -9.86 -9.39
N GLU A 130 0.03 -10.00 -9.53
CA GLU A 130 -0.93 -8.97 -9.15
C GLU A 130 -0.93 -8.71 -7.64
N ARG A 131 -0.73 -9.76 -6.82
CA ARG A 131 -0.71 -9.64 -5.36
C ARG A 131 0.70 -9.48 -4.79
N SER A 132 1.73 -10.05 -5.45
CA SER A 132 3.13 -9.86 -5.01
C SER A 132 3.70 -8.50 -5.38
N SER A 133 2.98 -7.70 -6.17
CA SER A 133 3.38 -6.37 -6.62
C SER A 133 3.58 -5.41 -5.45
N ALA A 134 4.56 -4.52 -5.59
CA ALA A 134 4.81 -3.44 -4.64
C ALA A 134 3.63 -2.44 -4.53
N ARG A 135 2.59 -2.54 -5.37
CA ARG A 135 1.38 -1.72 -5.26
C ARG A 135 0.73 -1.83 -3.87
N GLU A 136 0.75 -3.02 -3.26
CA GLU A 136 0.21 -3.27 -1.92
C GLU A 136 0.84 -2.37 -0.84
N THR A 137 2.09 -1.93 -1.03
CA THR A 137 2.77 -1.02 -0.09
C THR A 137 2.08 0.33 0.05
N ALA A 138 1.25 0.75 -0.90
CA ALA A 138 0.41 1.94 -0.75
C ALA A 138 -0.55 1.79 0.43
N MET A 139 -1.18 0.62 0.60
CA MET A 139 -2.06 0.38 1.73
C MET A 139 -1.28 0.28 3.05
N ARG A 140 -0.08 -0.31 3.05
CA ARG A 140 0.79 -0.30 4.23
C ARG A 140 1.12 1.12 4.68
N VAL A 141 1.47 2.01 3.76
CA VAL A 141 1.72 3.43 4.07
C VAL A 141 0.44 4.11 4.56
N GLY A 142 -0.70 3.85 3.94
CA GLY A 142 -2.00 4.37 4.39
C GLY A 142 -2.29 4.04 5.85
N LEU A 143 -2.24 2.74 6.21
CA LEU A 143 -2.50 2.28 7.58
C LEU A 143 -1.40 2.73 8.56
N ALA A 144 -0.13 2.68 8.16
CA ALA A 144 0.98 3.12 9.00
C ALA A 144 0.97 4.63 9.26
N SER A 145 0.30 5.43 8.43
CA SER A 145 0.08 6.85 8.69
C SER A 145 -0.73 7.05 9.97
N ILE A 146 -1.75 6.22 10.20
CA ILE A 146 -2.54 6.26 11.43
C ILE A 146 -1.66 5.91 12.65
N CYS A 147 -0.83 4.88 12.55
CA CYS A 147 0.13 4.55 13.60
C CYS A 147 1.14 5.68 13.86
N ARG A 148 1.63 6.33 12.79
CA ARG A 148 2.54 7.46 12.91
C ARG A 148 1.89 8.64 13.63
N LYS A 149 0.63 8.95 13.33
CA LYS A 149 -0.13 9.99 14.03
C LYS A 149 -0.35 9.65 15.50
N LEU A 150 -0.60 8.37 15.84
CA LEU A 150 -0.67 7.92 17.22
C LEU A 150 0.67 8.11 17.96
N LEU A 151 1.80 7.78 17.32
CA LEU A 151 3.13 7.97 17.91
C LEU A 151 3.46 9.45 18.16
N SER A 152 2.98 10.36 17.30
CA SER A 152 3.21 11.80 17.51
C SER A 152 2.50 12.35 18.75
N GLU A 153 1.38 11.75 19.20
CA GLU A 153 0.69 12.14 20.43
C GLU A 153 1.56 11.94 21.70
N VAL A 154 2.61 11.11 21.59
CA VAL A 154 3.57 10.84 22.67
C VAL A 154 4.99 11.28 22.30
N ASN A 155 5.12 12.24 21.37
CA ASN A 155 6.39 12.81 20.91
C ASN A 155 7.39 11.78 20.37
N ILE A 156 6.88 10.70 19.73
CA ILE A 156 7.72 9.73 19.03
C ILE A 156 7.72 10.02 17.54
N GLU A 157 8.89 10.29 16.99
CA GLU A 157 9.10 10.51 15.56
C GLU A 157 9.72 9.30 14.88
N VAL A 158 9.40 9.14 13.59
CA VAL A 158 9.91 8.04 12.75
C VAL A 158 10.54 8.59 11.48
N GLY A 159 11.84 8.41 11.32
CA GLY A 159 12.61 8.80 10.13
C GLY A 159 13.08 7.61 9.28
N SER A 160 13.52 7.90 8.06
CA SER A 160 14.21 6.92 7.19
C SER A 160 15.19 7.63 6.27
N ARG A 161 16.37 7.06 6.06
CA ARG A 161 17.41 7.57 5.16
C ARG A 161 17.98 6.44 4.31
N VAL A 162 18.29 6.74 3.05
CA VAL A 162 19.04 5.83 2.19
C VAL A 162 20.53 6.01 2.47
N ILE A 163 21.20 4.98 2.99
CA ILE A 163 22.63 5.04 3.32
C ILE A 163 23.53 4.52 2.17
N GLN A 164 22.96 3.80 1.20
CA GLN A 164 23.71 3.24 0.08
C GLN A 164 22.78 2.94 -1.11
N ILE A 165 23.24 3.24 -2.33
CA ILE A 165 22.64 2.78 -3.59
C ILE A 165 23.75 2.13 -4.41
N TYR A 166 23.56 0.86 -4.78
CA TYR A 166 24.59 0.05 -5.45
C TYR A 166 25.92 0.08 -4.68
N ASN A 167 26.98 0.68 -5.25
CA ASN A 167 28.30 0.79 -4.63
C ASN A 167 28.58 2.18 -4.02
N ILE A 168 27.65 3.14 -4.12
CA ILE A 168 27.81 4.49 -3.59
C ILE A 168 27.20 4.58 -2.18
N LYS A 169 28.02 4.97 -1.21
CA LYS A 169 27.65 5.10 0.21
C LYS A 169 27.52 6.57 0.61
N ASP A 170 26.54 6.86 1.45
CA ASP A 170 26.39 8.15 2.11
C ASP A 170 27.11 8.12 3.47
N ASN A 171 28.24 8.84 3.55
CA ASN A 171 29.07 8.92 4.75
C ASN A 171 28.77 10.17 5.61
N SER A 172 27.73 10.94 5.25
CA SER A 172 27.38 12.14 6.02
C SER A 172 26.88 11.72 7.41
N PRO A 173 27.19 12.46 8.49
CA PRO A 173 26.72 12.10 9.83
C PRO A 173 25.20 12.01 9.87
N ILE A 174 24.66 11.21 10.79
CA ILE A 174 23.22 11.23 11.09
C ILE A 174 22.94 12.61 11.71
N PRO A 175 21.97 13.39 11.19
CA PRO A 175 21.55 14.62 11.84
C PRO A 175 21.18 14.31 13.29
N VAL A 176 21.85 14.99 14.21
CA VAL A 176 21.48 14.99 15.63
C VAL A 176 20.57 16.20 15.78
N ASP A 177 19.27 15.96 15.66
CA ASP A 177 18.27 16.93 16.11
C ASP A 177 18.24 16.94 17.65
#